data_AF-A0A7C6KRJ6-F1
#
_entry.id   AF-A0A7C6KRJ6-F1
#
_cell.length_a   1.000
_cell.length_b   1.000
_cell.length_c   1.000
_cell.angle_alpha   90.00
_cell.angle_beta   90.00
_cell.angle_gamma   90.00
#
_symmetry.space_group_name_H-M   'P 1'
#
loop_
_entity.id
_entity.type
_entity.pdbx_description
1 polymer ?
#
loop_
_entity_poly.entity_id
_entity_poly.type
_entity_poly.pdbx_seq_one_letter_code
_entity_poly.pdbx_strand_id
1 'polypeptide(L)'
;MYCTTHTVAGAAAGLLAGDPVTGFILGLGTHAVLDALPHHDYSNTATGVLDTLVAAVIVGTIAALGVGGRYGILSGAVGGAVPDLEVVRAHLNPRAYLPPNPSRRLIFPSHSGLIPHGRRWVPWGIVTQAAIVIAGLGFIISRL
;
A
#
# COMPACT_ATOMS: atom_id res chain seq x y z
N MET A 1 -0.27 -4.09 6.58
CA MET A 1 1.07 -4.06 5.92
C MET A 1 1.64 -2.63 5.91
N TYR A 2 2.90 -2.42 5.50
CA TYR A 2 3.50 -1.08 5.36
C TYR A 2 3.04 -0.37 4.07
N CYS A 3 2.81 0.93 4.17
CA CYS A 3 2.33 1.81 3.11
C CYS A 3 3.31 1.84 1.93
N THR A 4 4.62 1.83 2.20
CA THR A 4 5.66 1.69 1.18
C THR A 4 5.45 0.45 0.31
N THR A 5 5.07 -0.68 0.91
CA THR A 5 4.86 -1.93 0.17
C THR A 5 3.67 -1.82 -0.78
N HIS A 6 2.53 -1.31 -0.28
CA HIS A 6 1.35 -1.09 -1.12
C HIS A 6 1.60 -0.07 -2.23
N THR A 7 2.28 1.02 -1.89
CA THR A 7 2.60 2.10 -2.80
C THR A 7 3.51 1.62 -3.93
N VAL A 8 4.58 0.89 -3.62
CA VAL A 8 5.53 0.37 -4.62
C VAL A 8 4.90 -0.70 -5.50
N ALA A 9 4.13 -1.62 -4.93
CA ALA A 9 3.44 -2.64 -5.71
C ALA A 9 2.38 -2.04 -6.64
N GLY A 10 1.61 -1.08 -6.13
CA GLY A 10 0.64 -0.32 -6.92
C GLY A 10 1.32 0.47 -8.04
N ALA A 11 2.45 1.11 -7.76
CA ALA A 11 3.26 1.81 -8.77
C ALA A 11 3.73 0.87 -9.88
N ALA A 12 4.22 -0.32 -9.53
CA ALA A 12 4.67 -1.33 -10.49
C ALA A 12 3.51 -1.86 -11.35
N ALA A 13 2.35 -2.13 -10.76
CA ALA A 13 1.15 -2.53 -11.49
C ALA A 13 0.63 -1.40 -12.39
N GLY A 14 0.72 -0.15 -11.92
CA GLY A 14 0.39 1.04 -12.68
C GLY A 14 1.30 1.27 -13.90
N LEU A 15 2.60 0.97 -13.76
CA LEU A 15 3.53 0.97 -14.90
C LEU A 15 3.11 -0.05 -15.96
N LEU A 16 2.69 -1.25 -15.56
CA LEU A 16 2.20 -2.29 -16.47
C LEU A 16 0.91 -1.88 -17.18
N ALA A 17 0.01 -1.19 -16.48
CA ALA A 17 -1.23 -0.67 -17.08
C ALA A 17 -0.97 0.41 -18.14
N GLY A 18 0.00 1.30 -17.91
CA GLY A 18 0.35 2.39 -18.84
C GLY A 18 -0.62 3.58 -18.83
N ASP A 19 -1.82 3.45 -18.28
CA ASP A 19 -2.83 4.50 -18.15
C ASP A 19 -3.28 4.71 -16.68
N PRO A 20 -3.78 5.90 -16.33
CA PRO A 20 -4.08 6.22 -14.93
C PRO A 20 -5.30 5.50 -14.34
N VAL A 21 -6.31 5.17 -15.15
CA VAL A 21 -7.55 4.56 -14.63
C VAL A 21 -7.28 3.10 -14.30
N THR A 22 -6.73 2.36 -15.25
CA THR A 22 -6.35 0.96 -15.04
C THR A 22 -5.26 0.88 -13.97
N GLY A 23 -4.31 1.82 -13.95
CA GLY A 23 -3.28 1.89 -12.93
C GLY A 23 -3.85 2.00 -11.52
N PHE A 24 -4.78 2.92 -11.29
CA PHE A 24 -5.45 3.07 -10.00
C PHE A 24 -6.22 1.80 -9.57
N ILE A 25 -6.98 1.19 -10.49
CA ILE A 25 -7.74 -0.04 -10.22
C ILE A 25 -6.80 -1.20 -9.85
N LEU A 26 -5.72 -1.38 -10.60
CA LEU A 26 -4.72 -2.39 -10.28
C LEU A 26 -4.02 -2.08 -8.95
N GLY A 27 -3.77 -0.81 -8.63
CA GLY A 27 -3.29 -0.36 -7.33
C GLY A 27 -4.18 -0.87 -6.18
N LEU A 28 -5.49 -0.64 -6.26
CA LEU A 28 -6.46 -1.17 -5.29
C LEU A 28 -6.41 -2.70 -5.21
N GLY A 29 -6.32 -3.36 -6.36
CA GLY A 29 -6.18 -4.82 -6.43
C GLY A 29 -4.93 -5.33 -5.73
N THR A 30 -3.78 -4.69 -5.96
CA THR A 30 -2.53 -5.05 -5.28
C THR A 30 -2.63 -4.85 -3.78
N HIS A 31 -3.28 -3.79 -3.30
CA HIS A 31 -3.50 -3.58 -1.86
C HIS A 31 -4.21 -4.78 -1.23
N ALA A 32 -5.37 -5.16 -1.80
CA ALA A 32 -6.17 -6.27 -1.31
C ALA A 32 -5.40 -7.62 -1.33
N VAL A 33 -4.64 -7.89 -2.39
CA VAL A 33 -3.82 -9.10 -2.50
C VAL A 33 -2.71 -9.10 -1.46
N LEU A 34 -2.03 -7.97 -1.29
CA LEU A 34 -0.90 -7.83 -0.39
C LEU A 34 -1.29 -7.97 1.08
N ASP A 35 -2.46 -7.45 1.46
CA ASP A 35 -2.99 -7.66 2.80
C ASP A 35 -3.29 -9.13 3.09
N ALA A 36 -3.59 -9.95 2.08
CA ALA A 36 -3.75 -11.39 2.27
C ALA A 36 -2.41 -12.13 2.43
N LEU A 37 -1.29 -11.53 2.01
CA LEU A 37 0.04 -12.15 2.12
C LEU A 37 0.62 -12.01 3.53
N PRO A 38 1.52 -12.93 3.95
CA PRO A 38 2.30 -12.81 5.17
C PRO A 38 2.96 -11.43 5.32
N HIS A 39 2.50 -10.63 6.29
CA HIS A 39 3.04 -9.28 6.47
C HIS A 39 3.07 -8.84 7.93
N HIS A 40 3.89 -7.84 8.24
CA HIS A 40 3.95 -7.22 9.56
C HIS A 40 3.19 -5.88 9.53
N ASP A 41 2.46 -5.60 10.61
CA ASP A 41 1.74 -4.33 10.79
C ASP A 41 2.55 -3.38 11.68
N TYR A 42 2.28 -2.09 11.57
CA TYR A 42 2.91 -1.10 12.46
C TYR A 42 2.65 -1.41 13.93
N SER A 43 3.67 -1.23 14.75
CA SER A 43 3.53 -1.33 16.22
C SER A 43 3.09 -0.01 16.86
N ASN A 44 3.28 1.11 16.15
CA ASN A 44 2.92 2.45 16.62
C ASN A 44 2.74 3.44 15.46
N THR A 45 2.03 4.54 15.73
CA THR A 45 1.73 5.58 14.73
C THR A 45 2.97 6.25 14.16
N ALA A 46 4.03 6.44 14.95
CA ALA A 46 5.25 7.12 14.49
C ALA A 46 5.93 6.33 13.36
N THR A 47 6.01 5.00 13.49
CA THR A 47 6.54 4.13 12.42
C THR A 47 5.68 4.17 11.16
N GLY A 48 4.35 4.26 11.29
CA GLY A 48 3.44 4.40 10.14
C GLY A 48 3.59 5.75 9.42
N VAL A 49 3.76 6.85 10.17
CA VAL A 49 4.03 8.17 9.59
C VAL A 49 5.36 8.17 8.84
N LEU A 50 6.42 7.64 9.45
CA LEU A 50 7.74 7.55 8.81
C LEU A 50 7.67 6.74 7.51
N ASP A 51 7.02 5.58 7.52
CA ASP A 51 6.88 4.74 6.33
C ASP A 51 6.06 5.44 5.23
N THR A 52 5.00 6.16 5.60
CA THR A 52 4.21 6.96 4.63
C THR A 52 5.06 8.07 3.99
N LEU A 53 5.93 8.73 4.74
CA LEU A 53 6.86 9.73 4.20
C LEU A 53 7.88 9.09 3.26
N VAL A 54 8.40 7.91 3.61
CA VAL A 54 9.30 7.14 2.74
C VAL A 54 8.60 6.76 1.43
N ALA A 55 7.36 6.26 1.50
CA ALA A 55 6.55 5.96 0.33
C ALA A 55 6.35 7.18 -0.58
N ALA A 56 6.05 8.36 0.00
CA ALA A 56 5.89 9.61 -0.74
C ALA A 56 7.19 10.04 -1.43
N VAL A 57 8.33 9.93 -0.75
CA VAL A 57 9.66 10.24 -1.33
C VAL A 57 9.97 9.29 -2.49
N ILE A 58 9.71 8.00 -2.35
CA ILE A 58 9.92 7.00 -3.41
C ILE A 58 9.07 7.35 -4.65
N VAL A 59 7.77 7.56 -4.47
CA VAL A 59 6.86 7.90 -5.59
C VAL A 59 7.23 9.23 -6.24
N GLY A 60 7.54 10.25 -5.43
CA GLY A 60 7.99 11.55 -5.93
C GLY A 60 9.29 11.45 -6.74
N THR A 61 10.21 10.62 -6.28
CA THR A 61 11.48 10.36 -7.00
C THR A 61 11.23 9.66 -8.33
N ILE A 62 10.42 8.59 -8.34
CA ILE A 62 10.06 7.88 -9.58
C ILE A 62 9.38 8.83 -10.57
N ALA A 63 8.45 9.65 -10.09
CA ALA A 63 7.76 10.64 -10.94
C ALA A 63 8.72 11.69 -11.52
N ALA A 64 9.71 12.14 -10.74
CA ALA A 64 10.70 13.12 -11.15
C ALA A 64 11.71 12.57 -12.18
N LEU A 65 11.99 11.27 -12.15
CA LEU A 65 12.92 10.61 -13.09
C LEU A 65 12.37 10.50 -14.52
N GLY A 66 11.11 10.90 -14.77
CA GLY A 66 10.58 11.03 -16.13
C GLY A 66 10.26 9.70 -16.83
N VAL A 67 9.99 8.64 -16.07
CA VAL A 67 9.67 7.30 -16.60
C VAL A 67 8.48 7.36 -17.56
N GLY A 68 8.56 6.62 -18.66
CA GLY A 68 7.38 6.33 -19.50
C GLY A 68 6.26 5.72 -18.65
N GLY A 69 5.00 6.09 -18.91
CA GLY A 69 3.87 5.59 -18.11
C GLY A 69 3.72 6.25 -16.72
N ARG A 70 4.34 7.41 -16.48
CA ARG A 70 4.28 8.15 -15.20
C ARG A 70 2.88 8.29 -14.58
N TYR A 71 1.85 8.46 -15.40
CA TYR A 71 0.48 8.61 -14.91
C TYR A 71 -0.08 7.29 -14.39
N GLY A 72 0.23 6.17 -15.04
CA GLY A 72 -0.06 4.83 -14.56
C GLY A 72 0.67 4.55 -13.24
N ILE A 73 1.98 4.84 -13.16
CA ILE A 73 2.76 4.71 -11.92
C ILE A 73 2.13 5.49 -10.76
N LEU A 74 1.90 6.79 -10.94
CA LEU A 74 1.38 7.67 -9.89
C LEU A 74 -0.01 7.22 -9.44
N SER A 75 -0.91 6.95 -10.38
CA SER A 75 -2.27 6.52 -10.07
C SER A 75 -2.30 5.15 -9.40
N GLY A 76 -1.45 4.20 -9.82
CA GLY A 76 -1.33 2.89 -9.18
C GLY A 76 -0.74 2.98 -7.78
N ALA A 77 0.26 3.82 -7.57
CA ALA A 77 0.82 4.11 -6.26
C ALA A 77 -0.26 4.67 -5.31
N VAL A 78 -1.04 5.64 -5.79
CA VAL A 78 -2.17 6.21 -5.06
C VAL A 78 -3.24 5.15 -4.81
N GLY A 79 -3.61 4.34 -5.80
CA GLY A 79 -4.59 3.26 -5.65
C GLY A 79 -4.15 2.21 -4.62
N GLY A 80 -2.85 1.91 -4.56
CA GLY A 80 -2.28 1.04 -3.53
C GLY A 80 -2.34 1.64 -2.13
N ALA A 81 -2.11 2.94 -1.97
CA ALA A 81 -2.02 3.59 -0.66
C ALA A 81 -3.35 4.12 -0.10
N VAL A 82 -4.29 4.53 -0.96
CA VAL A 82 -5.55 5.17 -0.57
C VAL A 82 -6.39 4.34 0.41
N PRO A 83 -6.49 3.00 0.29
CA PRO A 83 -7.21 2.21 1.27
C PRO A 83 -6.71 2.43 2.71
N ASP A 84 -5.42 2.65 2.94
CA ASP A 84 -4.88 2.87 4.30
C ASP A 84 -5.39 4.16 4.96
N LEU A 85 -5.95 5.11 4.19
CA LEU A 85 -6.48 6.36 4.75
C LEU A 85 -7.64 6.12 5.72
N GLU A 86 -8.42 5.04 5.55
CA GLU A 86 -9.46 4.72 6.54
C GLU A 86 -8.87 4.19 7.85
N VAL A 87 -7.73 3.49 7.80
CA VAL A 87 -6.98 3.06 8.99
C VAL A 87 -6.37 4.26 9.70
N VAL A 88 -5.80 5.22 8.95
CA VAL A 88 -5.32 6.50 9.50
C VAL A 88 -6.47 7.25 10.19
N ARG A 89 -7.62 7.36 9.53
CA ARG A 89 -8.83 7.98 10.10
C ARG A 89 -9.25 7.28 11.40
N ALA A 90 -9.16 5.95 11.46
CA ALA A 90 -9.48 5.20 12.66
C ALA A 90 -8.50 5.49 13.81
N HIS A 91 -7.21 5.63 13.52
CA HIS A 91 -6.20 6.01 14.52
C HIS A 91 -6.37 7.44 15.04
N LEU A 92 -6.79 8.38 14.18
CA LEU A 92 -7.05 9.77 14.57
C LEU A 92 -8.35 9.95 15.36
N ASN A 93 -9.31 9.03 15.22
CA ASN A 93 -10.54 9.04 16.00
C ASN A 93 -10.92 7.65 16.51
N PRO A 94 -10.17 7.07 17.47
CA PRO A 94 -10.37 5.69 17.91
C PRO A 94 -11.76 5.45 18.50
N ARG A 95 -12.33 6.46 19.16
CA ARG A 95 -13.67 6.40 19.77
C ARG A 95 -14.78 6.19 18.74
N ALA A 96 -14.59 6.66 17.51
CA ALA A 96 -15.52 6.40 16.44
C ALA A 96 -15.49 4.94 15.96
N TYR A 97 -14.52 4.12 16.37
CA TYR A 97 -14.35 2.73 15.95
C TYR A 97 -14.32 1.76 17.14
N LEU A 98 -14.90 2.15 18.28
CA LEU A 98 -15.09 1.28 19.45
C LEU A 98 -16.42 0.50 19.38
N PRO A 99 -16.58 -0.56 20.21
CA PRO A 99 -17.81 -1.33 20.31
C PRO A 99 -19.08 -0.48 20.45
N PRO A 100 -20.21 -0.94 19.89
CA PRO A 100 -20.45 -2.31 19.44
C PRO A 100 -19.94 -2.63 18.03
N ASN A 101 -19.25 -1.71 17.34
CA ASN A 101 -18.95 -1.90 15.92
C ASN A 101 -17.51 -1.56 15.51
N PRO A 102 -16.50 -2.33 15.98
CA PRO A 102 -15.10 -1.98 15.78
C PRO A 102 -14.56 -2.33 14.37
N SER A 103 -15.08 -3.36 13.71
CA SER A 103 -14.62 -3.79 12.38
C SER A 103 -15.57 -3.42 11.22
N ARG A 104 -16.88 -3.22 11.44
CA ARG A 104 -17.83 -2.91 10.34
C ARG A 104 -17.89 -1.43 9.94
N ARG A 105 -16.90 -0.62 10.33
CA ARG A 105 -16.78 0.78 9.89
C ARG A 105 -15.71 1.00 8.84
N LEU A 106 -14.73 0.08 8.74
CA LEU A 106 -13.78 0.06 7.65
C LEU A 106 -14.48 -0.58 6.46
N ILE A 107 -14.33 0.05 5.29
CA ILE A 107 -15.11 -0.27 4.10
C ILE A 107 -14.26 -1.12 3.15
N PHE A 108 -12.94 -0.94 3.15
CA PHE A 108 -12.09 -1.67 2.23
C PHE A 108 -12.11 -3.18 2.57
N PRO A 109 -12.18 -4.08 1.57
CA PRO A 109 -12.36 -5.51 1.82
C PRO A 109 -11.37 -6.16 2.80
N SER A 110 -10.07 -5.82 2.74
CA SER A 110 -9.07 -6.36 3.68
C SER A 110 -9.18 -5.78 5.09
N HIS A 111 -9.63 -4.53 5.24
CA HIS A 111 -9.79 -3.89 6.54
C HIS A 111 -11.09 -4.25 7.27
N SER A 112 -12.13 -4.56 6.50
CA SER A 112 -13.45 -4.96 7.03
C SER A 112 -13.49 -6.42 7.51
N GLY A 113 -12.46 -7.22 7.19
CA GLY A 113 -12.40 -8.66 7.46
C GLY A 113 -13.06 -9.52 6.38
N LEU A 114 -13.41 -8.94 5.21
CA LEU A 114 -13.93 -9.69 4.06
C LEU A 114 -12.83 -10.53 3.40
N ILE A 115 -11.59 -10.03 3.39
CA ILE A 115 -10.41 -10.74 2.92
C ILE A 115 -9.57 -11.15 4.13
N PRO A 116 -8.95 -12.36 4.14
CA PRO A 116 -8.04 -12.77 5.21
C PRO A 116 -6.93 -11.75 5.44
N HIS A 117 -6.70 -11.37 6.70
CA HIS A 117 -5.60 -10.47 7.06
C HIS A 117 -4.33 -11.28 7.35
N GLY A 118 -3.34 -11.21 6.46
CA GLY A 118 -2.12 -12.02 6.45
C GLY A 118 -1.09 -11.68 7.53
N ARG A 119 -1.49 -11.07 8.64
CA ARG A 119 -0.58 -10.61 9.69
C ARG A 119 0.28 -11.76 10.25
N ARG A 120 1.60 -11.59 10.20
CA ARG A 120 2.63 -12.48 10.72
C ARG A 120 3.68 -11.71 11.51
N TRP A 121 4.27 -12.39 12.49
CA TRP A 121 5.35 -11.81 13.29
C TRP A 121 6.69 -11.76 12.52
N VAL A 122 7.61 -10.97 13.07
CA VAL A 122 9.01 -10.91 12.63
C VAL A 122 9.65 -12.30 12.72
N PRO A 123 10.49 -12.72 11.75
CA PRO A 123 10.98 -11.93 10.61
C PRO A 123 10.13 -12.01 9.35
N TRP A 124 9.30 -13.04 9.21
CA TRP A 124 8.68 -13.41 7.92
C TRP A 124 7.78 -12.33 7.31
N GLY A 125 7.05 -11.59 8.16
CA GLY A 125 6.24 -10.47 7.68
C GLY A 125 7.08 -9.32 7.11
N ILE A 126 8.27 -9.07 7.66
CA ILE A 126 9.19 -8.02 7.16
C ILE A 126 9.90 -8.50 5.89
N VAL A 127 10.39 -9.74 5.87
CA VAL A 127 11.07 -10.33 4.71
C VAL A 127 10.18 -10.31 3.46
N THR A 128 8.90 -10.69 3.62
CA THR A 128 7.93 -10.69 2.52
C THR A 128 7.73 -9.29 1.95
N GLN A 129 7.55 -8.29 2.83
CA GLN A 129 7.40 -6.89 2.41
C GLN A 129 8.65 -6.35 1.73
N ALA A 130 9.84 -6.62 2.29
CA ALA A 130 11.11 -6.21 1.70
C ALA A 130 11.31 -6.83 0.31
N ALA A 131 10.99 -8.11 0.14
CA ALA A 131 11.06 -8.78 -1.16
C ALA A 131 10.13 -8.14 -2.20
N ILE A 132 8.91 -7.78 -1.80
CA ILE A 132 7.94 -7.11 -2.68
C ILE A 132 8.41 -5.71 -3.07
N VAL A 133 8.92 -4.93 -2.12
CA VAL A 133 9.48 -3.60 -2.39
C VAL A 133 10.68 -3.69 -3.34
N ILE A 134 11.63 -4.59 -3.07
CA ILE A 134 12.81 -4.79 -3.92
C ILE A 134 12.40 -5.22 -5.33
N ALA A 135 11.48 -6.17 -5.46
CA ALA A 135 11.00 -6.64 -6.76
C ALA A 135 10.26 -5.53 -7.53
N GLY A 136 9.38 -4.79 -6.86
CA GLY A 136 8.61 -3.70 -7.48
C GLY A 136 9.50 -2.54 -7.92
N LEU A 137 10.44 -2.09 -7.08
CA LEU A 137 11.42 -1.07 -7.45
C LEU A 137 12.34 -1.55 -8.57
N GLY A 138 12.85 -2.78 -8.49
CA GLY A 138 13.68 -3.37 -9.54
C GLY A 138 12.96 -3.43 -10.89
N PHE A 139 11.67 -3.79 -10.87
CA PHE A 139 10.83 -3.77 -12.07
C PHE A 139 10.68 -2.36 -12.65
N ILE A 140 10.33 -1.37 -11.83
CA ILE A 140 10.18 0.03 -12.27
C ILE A 140 11.51 0.58 -12.82
N ILE A 141 12.61 0.35 -12.11
CA ILE A 141 13.96 0.81 -12.48
C ILE A 141 14.41 0.18 -13.80
N SER A 142 14.08 -1.09 -14.05
CA SER A 142 14.41 -1.76 -15.31
C SER A 142 13.68 -1.22 -16.55
N ARG A 143 12.82 -0.21 -16.37
CA ARG A 143 12.02 0.47 -17.39
C ARG A 143 12.24 1.99 -17.40
N LEU A 144 13.18 2.49 -16.59
CA LEU A 144 13.77 3.82 -16.75
C LEU A 144 14.57 3.87 -18.05
#